data_AF-A0A9P8IIG0-F1
#
_entry.id   AF-A0A9P8IIG0-F1
#
_cell.length_a   1.000
_cell.length_b   1.000
_cell.length_c   1.000
_cell.angle_alpha   90.00
_cell.angle_beta   90.00
_cell.angle_gamma   90.00
#
_symmetry.space_group_name_H-M   'P 1'
#
loop_
_entity.id
_entity.type
_entity.pdbx_description
1 polymer ?
#
loop_
_entity_poly.entity_id
_entity_poly.type
_entity_poly.pdbx_seq_one_letter_code
_entity_poly.pdbx_strand_id
1 'polypeptide(L)'
;MYTSTLLLALVASASAHIASWNKGMYCKGGNDSSVDNANTNLAVNPLYDLPKSKWWMQADRGCDAVPPPKGEFLELPAGKSFMTELANNRAFTTLSYKGELTTEWQDGKNRSMPWRGPEGGCLMDGGDGSGGELHTKNIESTGGTAWAISYESDISKVTMDNLVVFSQFSFLSRDLVRRPSRYACMP
;
A
#
# COMPACT_ATOMS: atom_id res chain seq x y z
N MET A 1 -22.70 -47.88 8.10
CA MET A 1 -23.01 -46.54 7.54
C MET A 1 -21.90 -45.63 7.99
N TYR A 2 -20.98 -45.24 7.10
CA TYR A 2 -19.85 -44.37 7.45
C TYR A 2 -20.26 -42.91 7.21
N THR A 3 -20.42 -42.15 8.28
CA THR A 3 -20.66 -40.70 8.23
C THR A 3 -19.35 -40.00 7.90
N SER A 4 -19.19 -39.54 6.65
CA SER A 4 -18.10 -38.63 6.28
C SER A 4 -18.39 -37.25 6.84
N THR A 5 -17.57 -36.79 7.79
CA THR A 5 -17.58 -35.41 8.29
C THR A 5 -16.82 -34.53 7.31
N LEU A 6 -17.53 -33.68 6.57
CA LEU A 6 -16.94 -32.70 5.66
C LEU A 6 -16.37 -31.54 6.50
N LEU A 7 -15.05 -31.46 6.65
CA LEU A 7 -14.39 -30.28 7.23
C LEU A 7 -14.41 -29.16 6.18
N LEU A 8 -15.29 -28.17 6.37
CA LEU A 8 -15.29 -26.95 5.59
C LEU A 8 -14.21 -26.02 6.17
N ALA A 9 -13.00 -26.04 5.60
CA ALA A 9 -11.98 -25.06 5.93
C ALA A 9 -12.42 -23.70 5.36
N LEU A 10 -12.89 -22.80 6.22
CA LEU A 10 -13.01 -21.38 5.87
C LEU A 10 -11.59 -20.84 5.70
N VAL A 11 -11.15 -20.70 4.46
CA VAL A 11 -9.96 -19.91 4.13
C VAL A 11 -10.34 -18.45 4.35
N ALA A 12 -9.85 -17.84 5.43
CA ALA A 12 -9.99 -16.41 5.64
C ALA A 12 -9.15 -15.70 4.57
N SER A 13 -9.80 -15.04 3.62
CA SER A 13 -9.11 -14.21 2.64
C SER A 13 -8.56 -12.96 3.33
N ALA A 14 -7.23 -12.80 3.30
CA ALA A 14 -6.61 -11.57 3.77
C ALA A 14 -7.03 -10.41 2.84
N SER A 15 -7.72 -9.42 3.40
CA SER A 15 -8.13 -8.19 2.71
C SER A 15 -7.53 -6.97 3.38
N ALA A 16 -6.29 -6.62 3.01
CA ALA A 16 -5.67 -5.33 3.31
C ALA A 16 -4.62 -5.04 2.23
N HIS A 17 -4.91 -4.10 1.35
CA HIS A 17 -4.10 -3.87 0.15
C HIS A 17 -3.80 -2.39 0.02
N ILE A 18 -2.53 -2.03 -0.08
CA ILE A 18 -2.14 -0.62 -0.13
C ILE A 18 -0.92 -0.39 -1.03
N ALA A 19 -0.94 0.74 -1.72
CA ALA A 19 0.22 1.27 -2.42
C ALA A 19 0.48 2.73 -2.04
N SER A 20 1.72 3.16 -2.23
CA SER A 20 2.09 4.58 -2.26
C SER A 20 1.86 5.14 -3.64
N TRP A 21 0.83 5.95 -3.76
CA TRP A 21 0.46 6.65 -4.97
C TRP A 21 1.21 7.97 -5.04
N ASN A 22 1.88 8.20 -6.18
CA ASN A 22 2.57 9.45 -6.48
C ASN A 22 2.68 9.62 -8.00
N LYS A 23 3.00 10.83 -8.46
CA LYS A 23 3.12 11.13 -9.91
C LYS A 23 4.26 10.37 -10.58
N GLY A 24 5.39 10.23 -9.89
CA GLY A 24 6.59 9.57 -10.41
C GLY A 24 6.58 8.04 -10.32
N MET A 25 5.46 7.39 -9.97
CA MET A 25 5.43 5.94 -9.81
C MET A 25 5.30 5.24 -11.17
N TYR A 26 5.92 4.06 -11.26
CA TYR A 26 5.63 3.11 -12.32
C TYR A 26 4.21 2.57 -12.16
N CYS A 27 3.57 2.25 -13.29
CA CYS A 27 2.20 1.73 -13.39
C CYS A 27 1.11 2.52 -12.67
N LYS A 28 1.26 3.84 -12.53
CA LYS A 28 0.24 4.75 -11.96
C LYS A 28 -1.15 4.53 -12.57
N GLY A 29 -1.22 4.29 -13.88
CA GLY A 29 -2.45 4.02 -14.63
C GLY A 29 -2.78 2.54 -14.86
N GLY A 30 -2.00 1.61 -14.29
CA GLY A 30 -2.02 0.19 -14.65
C GLY A 30 -0.78 -0.22 -15.47
N ASN A 31 -0.80 -1.44 -16.01
CA ASN A 31 0.31 -2.04 -16.74
C ASN A 31 0.23 -1.88 -18.27
N ASP A 32 -0.68 -1.04 -18.75
CA ASP A 32 -0.76 -0.65 -20.15
C ASP A 32 -0.46 0.85 -20.27
N SER A 33 0.69 1.17 -20.89
CA SER A 33 1.13 2.56 -21.10
C SER A 33 0.18 3.39 -21.98
N SER A 34 -0.71 2.75 -22.74
CA SER A 34 -1.72 3.43 -23.56
C SER A 34 -3.00 3.78 -22.80
N VAL A 35 -3.15 3.28 -21.56
CA VAL A 35 -4.36 3.43 -20.75
C VAL A 35 -4.02 4.08 -19.41
N ASP A 36 -4.60 5.25 -19.14
CA ASP A 36 -4.56 5.85 -17.81
C ASP A 36 -5.81 5.44 -17.00
N ASN A 37 -5.78 4.27 -16.35
CA ASN A 37 -6.91 3.82 -15.54
C ASN A 37 -6.93 4.55 -14.18
N ALA A 38 -7.81 5.55 -14.07
CA ALA A 38 -8.03 6.31 -12.83
C ALA A 38 -8.61 5.48 -11.66
N ASN A 39 -9.12 4.27 -11.90
CA ASN A 39 -9.71 3.37 -10.89
C ASN A 39 -8.92 2.06 -10.76
N THR A 40 -7.59 2.11 -10.93
CA THR A 40 -6.74 0.94 -10.82
C THR A 40 -6.37 0.61 -9.37
N ASN A 41 -6.40 -0.68 -9.05
CA ASN A 41 -5.87 -1.26 -7.82
C ASN A 41 -4.69 -2.22 -8.11
N LEU A 42 -4.09 -2.15 -9.31
CA LEU A 42 -3.06 -3.11 -9.72
C LEU A 42 -1.83 -3.10 -8.79
N ALA A 43 -1.40 -1.91 -8.38
CA ALA A 43 -0.17 -1.71 -7.60
C ALA A 43 -0.30 -2.15 -6.13
N VAL A 44 -1.51 -2.46 -5.64
CA VAL A 44 -1.77 -2.65 -4.20
C VAL A 44 -1.63 -4.09 -3.72
N ASN A 45 -1.56 -5.07 -4.63
CA ASN A 45 -1.45 -6.47 -4.24
C ASN A 45 -0.08 -6.78 -3.62
N PRO A 46 -0.04 -7.47 -2.47
CA PRO A 46 1.20 -7.80 -1.80
C PRO A 46 2.09 -8.68 -2.69
N LEU A 47 3.40 -8.57 -2.47
CA LEU A 47 4.41 -9.40 -3.12
C LEU A 47 4.87 -10.45 -2.11
N TYR A 48 4.50 -11.71 -2.32
CA TYR A 48 4.78 -12.81 -1.41
C TYR A 48 5.24 -14.06 -2.17
N ASP A 49 6.28 -14.72 -1.68
CA ASP A 49 6.87 -15.94 -2.26
C ASP A 49 7.16 -15.84 -3.77
N LEU A 50 7.76 -14.71 -4.17
CA LEU A 50 8.15 -14.44 -5.55
C LEU A 50 9.68 -14.42 -5.67
N PRO A 51 10.25 -14.86 -6.81
CA PRO A 51 11.66 -14.60 -7.10
C PRO A 51 11.89 -13.11 -7.38
N LYS A 52 13.14 -12.65 -7.25
CA LYS A 52 13.52 -11.24 -7.49
C LYS A 52 13.07 -10.69 -8.83
N SER A 53 13.14 -11.48 -9.90
CA SER A 53 12.68 -11.08 -11.23
C SER A 53 11.18 -10.83 -11.34
N LYS A 54 10.40 -11.14 -10.30
CA LYS A 54 8.95 -10.92 -10.24
C LYS A 54 8.55 -9.85 -9.24
N TRP A 55 9.13 -9.83 -8.04
CA TRP A 55 8.77 -8.80 -7.06
C TRP A 55 9.46 -7.46 -7.29
N TRP A 56 10.63 -7.45 -7.93
CA TRP A 56 11.36 -6.21 -8.20
C TRP A 56 10.51 -5.30 -9.09
N MET A 57 10.24 -4.08 -8.61
CA MET A 57 9.41 -3.09 -9.31
C MET A 57 8.01 -3.64 -9.72
N GLN A 58 7.49 -4.64 -8.99
CA GLN A 58 6.21 -5.32 -9.31
C GLN A 58 6.17 -5.88 -10.76
N ALA A 59 7.26 -6.51 -11.19
CA ALA A 59 7.35 -7.13 -12.52
C ALA A 59 6.38 -8.31 -12.74
N ASP A 60 5.88 -8.95 -11.68
CA ASP A 60 4.85 -9.99 -11.74
C ASP A 60 3.59 -9.56 -12.48
N ARG A 61 3.27 -8.26 -12.43
CA ARG A 61 2.11 -7.64 -13.06
C ARG A 61 2.46 -6.61 -14.12
N GLY A 62 3.73 -6.55 -14.54
CA GLY A 62 4.22 -5.70 -15.63
C GLY A 62 4.36 -4.23 -15.27
N CYS A 63 4.44 -3.88 -13.98
CA CYS A 63 4.59 -2.48 -13.58
C CYS A 63 5.95 -1.90 -13.98
N ASP A 64 7.00 -2.72 -13.97
CA ASP A 64 8.37 -2.38 -14.35
C ASP A 64 8.51 -1.91 -15.81
N ALA A 65 7.56 -2.27 -16.67
CA ALA A 65 7.53 -1.88 -18.08
C ALA A 65 6.74 -0.58 -18.36
N VAL A 66 6.05 -0.02 -17.37
CA VAL A 66 5.22 1.19 -17.52
C VAL A 66 5.78 2.33 -16.69
N PRO A 67 6.73 3.13 -17.23
CA PRO A 67 7.29 4.27 -16.52
C PRO A 67 6.24 5.38 -16.31
N PRO A 68 6.46 6.29 -15.35
CA PRO A 68 5.65 7.49 -15.25
C PRO A 68 5.73 8.33 -16.55
N PRO A 69 4.71 9.12 -16.87
CA PRO A 69 4.75 10.05 -17.99
C PRO A 69 5.95 11.00 -17.92
N LYS A 70 6.46 11.43 -19.07
CA LYS A 70 7.62 12.33 -19.14
C LYS A 70 7.36 13.62 -18.34
N GLY A 71 8.26 13.93 -17.42
CA GLY A 71 8.18 15.14 -16.59
C GLY A 71 7.40 14.95 -15.29
N GLU A 72 6.81 13.78 -15.05
CA GLU A 72 6.19 13.47 -13.76
C GLU A 72 7.21 12.85 -12.80
N PHE A 73 7.40 13.50 -11.65
CA PHE A 73 8.29 13.08 -10.58
C PHE A 73 7.63 13.21 -9.22
N LEU A 74 8.10 12.44 -8.24
CA LEU A 74 7.91 12.75 -6.83
C LEU A 74 9.01 13.72 -6.41
N GLU A 75 8.65 14.96 -6.06
CA GLU A 75 9.63 15.94 -5.61
C GLU A 75 10.01 15.76 -4.13
N LEU A 76 11.31 15.74 -3.88
CA LEU A 76 11.90 15.55 -2.55
C LEU A 76 12.67 16.81 -2.15
N PRO A 77 12.00 17.82 -1.57
CA PRO A 77 12.67 19.05 -1.14
C PRO A 77 13.62 18.78 0.04
N ALA A 78 14.90 19.09 -0.12
CA ALA A 78 15.92 18.86 0.91
C ALA A 78 15.57 19.55 2.24
N GLY A 79 15.66 18.80 3.34
CA GLY A 79 15.37 19.29 4.69
C GLY A 79 13.89 19.62 4.96
N LYS A 80 12.98 19.25 4.06
CA LYS A 80 11.54 19.50 4.20
C LYS A 80 10.75 18.19 4.12
N SER A 81 9.49 18.27 4.51
CA SER A 81 8.53 17.19 4.31
C SER A 81 8.07 17.12 2.86
N PHE A 82 7.79 15.90 2.40
CA PHE A 82 7.04 15.64 1.17
C PHE A 82 5.81 14.82 1.52
N MET A 83 4.81 14.85 0.64
CA MET A 83 3.56 14.11 0.81
C MET A 83 3.48 12.98 -0.21
N THR A 84 2.95 11.85 0.24
CA THR A 84 2.52 10.74 -0.61
C THR A 84 1.16 10.26 -0.11
N GLU A 85 0.36 9.71 -1.02
CA GLU A 85 -0.97 9.21 -0.71
C GLU A 85 -0.93 7.69 -0.62
N LEU A 86 -1.54 7.14 0.42
CA LEU A 86 -1.62 5.70 0.63
C LEU A 86 -3.07 5.28 0.49
N ALA A 87 -3.35 4.43 -0.49
CA ALA A 87 -4.71 4.00 -0.80
C ALA A 87 -4.75 2.58 -1.37
N ASN A 88 -5.89 1.89 -1.22
CA ASN A 88 -6.15 0.58 -1.82
C ASN A 88 -6.51 0.64 -3.31
N ASN A 89 -6.79 1.85 -3.81
CA ASN A 89 -7.11 2.12 -5.19
C ASN A 89 -6.72 3.57 -5.50
N ARG A 90 -6.20 3.82 -6.71
CA ARG A 90 -5.87 5.17 -7.15
C ARG A 90 -7.07 6.12 -7.10
N ALA A 91 -8.29 5.59 -7.30
CA ALA A 91 -9.53 6.36 -7.25
C ALA A 91 -9.66 7.22 -5.99
N PHE A 92 -9.14 6.75 -4.85
CA PHE A 92 -9.22 7.42 -3.55
C PHE A 92 -8.01 8.31 -3.26
N THR A 93 -7.33 8.77 -4.31
CA THR A 93 -6.19 9.70 -4.24
C THR A 93 -6.48 10.95 -5.05
N THR A 94 -5.71 12.01 -4.84
CA THR A 94 -5.79 13.24 -5.64
C THR A 94 -5.33 13.03 -7.09
N LEU A 95 -4.72 11.88 -7.41
CA LEU A 95 -4.28 11.51 -8.77
C LEU A 95 -5.40 11.03 -9.68
N SER A 96 -6.64 10.95 -9.17
CA SER A 96 -7.82 10.52 -9.91
C SER A 96 -9.01 11.41 -9.58
N TYR A 97 -9.96 11.55 -10.51
CA TYR A 97 -11.24 12.24 -10.32
C TYR A 97 -11.13 13.61 -9.61
N LYS A 98 -10.03 14.34 -9.83
CA LYS A 98 -9.74 15.62 -9.15
C LYS A 98 -9.79 15.53 -7.60
N GLY A 99 -9.59 14.34 -7.05
CA GLY A 99 -9.66 14.07 -5.61
C GLY A 99 -11.08 13.98 -5.04
N GLU A 100 -12.14 13.95 -5.87
CA GLU A 100 -13.53 13.95 -5.39
C GLU A 100 -13.89 12.74 -4.51
N LEU A 101 -13.15 11.64 -4.63
CA LEU A 101 -13.35 10.41 -3.84
C LEU A 101 -12.33 10.26 -2.71
N THR A 102 -11.50 11.27 -2.46
CA THR A 102 -10.53 11.25 -1.35
C THR A 102 -11.23 11.43 -0.02
N THR A 103 -10.79 10.67 0.98
CA THR A 103 -11.17 10.86 2.38
C THR A 103 -9.92 10.78 3.25
N GLU A 104 -10.09 10.87 4.57
CA GLU A 104 -8.99 10.60 5.52
C GLU A 104 -8.58 9.11 5.54
N TRP A 105 -9.29 8.25 4.82
CA TRP A 105 -9.11 6.79 4.83
C TRP A 105 -8.71 6.27 3.45
N GLN A 106 -7.91 5.20 3.46
CA GLN A 106 -7.23 4.63 2.30
C GLN A 106 -8.19 4.00 1.27
N ASP A 107 -9.45 3.80 1.64
CA ASP A 107 -10.51 3.18 0.83
C ASP A 107 -11.63 4.16 0.43
N GLY A 108 -11.43 5.46 0.64
CA GLY A 108 -12.41 6.50 0.28
C GLY A 108 -13.68 6.50 1.12
N LYS A 109 -13.73 5.77 2.23
CA LYS A 109 -14.86 5.82 3.18
C LYS A 109 -14.60 6.82 4.30
N ASN A 110 -15.67 7.30 4.93
CA ASN A 110 -15.57 8.16 6.11
C ASN A 110 -15.77 7.34 7.38
N ARG A 111 -14.87 7.51 8.36
CA ARG A 111 -14.95 6.87 9.67
C ARG A 111 -14.58 7.86 10.76
N SER A 112 -15.20 7.71 11.94
CA SER A 112 -14.82 8.46 13.13
C SER A 112 -13.62 7.81 13.83
N MET A 113 -12.79 8.65 14.43
CA MET A 113 -11.69 8.20 15.29
C MET A 113 -12.17 7.96 16.73
N PRO A 114 -11.55 7.02 17.47
CA PRO A 114 -10.46 6.14 17.03
C PRO A 114 -10.98 4.91 16.26
N TRP A 115 -10.35 4.63 15.11
CA TRP A 115 -10.62 3.39 14.36
C TRP A 115 -9.74 2.25 14.86
N ARG A 116 -10.36 1.17 15.33
CA ARG A 116 -9.69 0.00 15.89
C ARG A 116 -10.41 -1.27 15.47
N GLY A 117 -9.64 -2.34 15.28
CA GLY A 117 -10.20 -3.69 15.17
C GLY A 117 -10.91 -4.10 16.47
N PRO A 118 -11.75 -5.15 16.43
CA PRO A 118 -12.33 -5.73 17.63
C PRO A 118 -11.25 -6.24 18.58
N GLU A 119 -11.61 -6.54 19.82
CA GLU A 119 -10.66 -7.08 20.80
C GLU A 119 -9.96 -8.33 20.26
N GLY A 120 -8.62 -8.32 20.25
CA GLY A 120 -7.81 -9.40 19.69
C GLY A 120 -7.70 -9.41 18.16
N GLY A 121 -8.63 -8.77 17.44
CA GLY A 121 -8.69 -8.74 15.98
C GLY A 121 -7.97 -7.56 15.32
N CYS A 122 -8.03 -7.56 14.00
CA CYS A 122 -7.40 -6.60 13.10
C CYS A 122 -8.38 -5.54 12.62
N LEU A 123 -7.90 -4.45 12.00
CA LEU A 123 -8.78 -3.45 11.38
C LEU A 123 -9.76 -4.08 10.39
N MET A 124 -9.38 -5.21 9.80
CA MET A 124 -10.21 -5.95 8.88
C MET A 124 -11.43 -6.63 9.51
N ASP A 125 -11.37 -6.89 10.82
CA ASP A 125 -12.38 -7.62 11.58
C ASP A 125 -13.41 -6.66 12.23
N GLY A 126 -13.34 -5.37 11.90
CA GLY A 126 -14.23 -4.34 12.43
C GLY A 126 -15.72 -4.60 12.16
N GLY A 127 -16.58 -4.15 13.08
CA GLY A 127 -18.02 -4.46 13.08
C GLY A 127 -18.82 -3.89 11.89
N ASP A 128 -18.25 -3.03 11.05
CA ASP A 128 -18.89 -2.55 9.83
C ASP A 128 -18.57 -3.42 8.58
N GLY A 129 -17.79 -4.50 8.76
CA GLY A 129 -17.35 -5.39 7.68
C GLY A 129 -16.47 -4.70 6.62
N SER A 130 -16.09 -3.44 6.84
CA SER A 130 -15.24 -2.67 5.96
C SER A 130 -13.81 -2.75 6.47
N GLY A 131 -13.18 -3.87 6.13
CA GLY A 131 -11.87 -4.13 6.65
C GLY A 131 -10.86 -3.05 6.25
N GLY A 132 -10.17 -2.47 7.24
CA GLY A 132 -9.18 -1.43 6.95
C GLY A 132 -8.07 -1.94 6.02
N GLU A 133 -7.51 -1.05 5.19
CA GLU A 133 -6.55 -1.40 4.13
C GLU A 133 -5.10 -1.55 4.62
N LEU A 134 -4.94 -1.67 5.94
CA LEU A 134 -3.67 -1.79 6.61
C LEU A 134 -3.69 -3.04 7.47
N HIS A 135 -2.62 -3.85 7.37
CA HIS A 135 -2.38 -5.02 8.22
C HIS A 135 -1.98 -4.62 9.65
N THR A 136 -2.90 -3.95 10.35
CA THR A 136 -2.72 -3.47 11.72
C THR A 136 -4.01 -3.66 12.52
N LYS A 137 -3.91 -3.58 13.85
CA LYS A 137 -5.08 -3.56 14.77
C LYS A 137 -5.57 -2.15 15.02
N ASN A 138 -4.64 -1.19 14.99
CA ASN A 138 -4.82 0.22 15.31
C ASN A 138 -3.56 1.00 14.91
N ILE A 139 -3.53 2.31 15.17
CA ILE A 139 -2.35 3.13 14.88
C ILE A 139 -1.10 2.65 15.64
N GLU A 140 -1.27 2.16 16.87
CA GLU A 140 -0.16 1.76 17.74
C GLU A 140 0.52 0.45 17.32
N SER A 141 -0.12 -0.39 16.50
CA SER A 141 0.44 -1.64 15.98
C SER A 141 0.89 -1.59 14.52
N THR A 142 1.02 -0.39 13.95
CA THR A 142 1.56 -0.23 12.59
C THR A 142 3.05 -0.60 12.52
N GLY A 143 3.45 -1.31 11.45
CA GLY A 143 4.83 -1.76 11.24
C GLY A 143 5.79 -0.70 10.68
N GLY A 144 5.27 0.49 10.34
CA GLY A 144 6.00 1.55 9.64
C GLY A 144 6.23 1.27 8.15
N THR A 145 6.74 2.28 7.44
CA THR A 145 7.14 2.22 6.03
C THR A 145 8.38 3.09 5.80
N ALA A 146 9.09 2.87 4.69
CA ALA A 146 10.32 3.58 4.37
C ALA A 146 10.37 3.98 2.89
N TRP A 147 11.12 5.04 2.62
CA TRP A 147 11.48 5.48 1.28
C TRP A 147 12.96 5.22 1.03
N ALA A 148 13.23 4.55 -0.08
CA ALA A 148 14.58 4.29 -0.56
C ALA A 148 14.85 5.08 -1.85
N ILE A 149 16.10 5.46 -2.06
CA ILE A 149 16.57 6.20 -3.23
C ILE A 149 17.84 5.55 -3.80
N SER A 150 17.94 5.55 -5.13
CA SER A 150 19.19 5.28 -5.87
C SER A 150 19.51 6.51 -6.72
N TYR A 151 20.77 6.93 -6.72
CA TYR A 151 21.27 8.02 -7.57
C TYR A 151 21.63 7.49 -8.96
N GLU A 152 20.66 6.93 -9.65
CA GLU A 152 20.80 6.37 -11.00
C GLU A 152 19.61 6.80 -11.86
N SER A 153 19.90 7.25 -13.08
CA SER A 153 18.92 7.72 -14.05
C SER A 153 18.28 6.59 -14.86
N ASP A 154 19.00 5.50 -15.07
CA ASP A 154 18.55 4.33 -15.81
C ASP A 154 18.03 3.27 -14.83
N ILE A 155 16.70 3.09 -14.80
CA ILE A 155 16.03 2.15 -13.88
C ILE A 155 16.59 0.72 -13.99
N SER A 156 17.10 0.32 -15.16
CA SER A 156 17.66 -1.03 -15.37
C SER A 156 18.96 -1.27 -14.61
N LYS A 157 19.63 -0.20 -14.15
CA LYS A 157 20.85 -0.23 -13.34
C LYS A 157 20.57 -0.04 -11.85
N VAL A 158 19.32 0.19 -11.45
CA VAL A 158 18.93 0.23 -10.04
C VAL A 158 18.90 -1.21 -9.51
N THR A 159 19.55 -1.42 -8.38
CA THR A 159 19.69 -2.72 -7.73
C THR A 159 19.39 -2.58 -6.24
N MET A 160 19.28 -3.70 -5.52
CA MET A 160 19.15 -3.65 -4.06
C MET A 160 20.38 -3.04 -3.38
N ASP A 161 21.56 -3.14 -3.99
CA ASP A 161 22.82 -2.71 -3.39
C ASP A 161 23.07 -1.20 -3.52
N ASN A 162 22.38 -0.53 -4.46
CA ASN A 162 22.45 0.92 -4.63
C ASN A 162 21.20 1.66 -4.15
N LEU A 163 20.29 0.97 -3.46
CA LEU A 163 19.18 1.59 -2.74
C LEU A 163 19.60 1.95 -1.31
N VAL A 164 19.36 3.20 -0.93
CA VAL A 164 19.57 3.69 0.44
C VAL A 164 18.27 4.23 1.00
N VAL A 165 17.90 3.79 2.21
CA VAL A 165 16.76 4.36 2.94
C VAL A 165 17.13 5.77 3.39
N PHE A 166 16.37 6.77 2.95
CA PHE A 166 16.62 8.18 3.29
C PHE A 166 15.52 8.80 4.16
N SER A 167 14.34 8.16 4.24
CA SER A 167 13.23 8.60 5.07
C SER A 167 12.41 7.41 5.57
N GLN A 168 11.84 7.53 6.76
CA GLN A 168 11.03 6.50 7.41
C GLN A 168 9.81 7.12 8.08
N PHE A 169 8.69 6.40 8.04
CA PHE A 169 7.47 6.72 8.76
C PHE A 169 7.12 5.57 9.67
N SER A 170 7.18 5.79 10.98
CA SER A 170 6.86 4.78 12.00
C SER A 170 5.36 4.66 12.26
N PHE A 171 4.58 5.67 11.89
CA PHE A 171 3.13 5.71 12.03
C PHE A 171 2.50 6.13 10.71
N LEU A 172 1.57 5.32 10.22
CA LEU A 172 0.93 5.48 8.90
C LEU A 172 -0.35 6.34 8.93
N SER A 173 -0.65 6.99 10.05
CA SER A 173 -1.68 8.02 10.18
C SER A 173 -1.26 9.02 11.26
N ARG A 174 -1.74 10.25 11.16
CA ARG A 174 -1.17 11.46 11.77
C ARG A 174 -1.20 11.44 13.32
N ASP A 175 -0.13 12.00 13.90
CA ASP A 175 0.03 12.52 15.27
C ASP A 175 -0.43 11.64 16.46
N LEU A 176 0.51 10.89 17.09
CA LEU A 176 0.84 10.92 18.55
C LEU A 176 1.59 9.66 19.05
N VAL A 177 2.65 9.94 19.81
CA VAL A 177 3.31 9.21 20.93
C VAL A 177 3.59 7.70 20.84
N ARG A 178 4.91 7.43 20.75
CA ARG A 178 5.67 6.21 21.06
C ARG A 178 5.02 5.24 22.08
N ARG A 179 4.83 3.98 21.67
CA ARG A 179 5.32 2.75 22.34
C ARG A 179 5.53 1.63 21.30
N PRO A 180 6.48 0.71 21.48
CA PRO A 180 6.71 -0.39 20.53
C PRO A 180 5.62 -1.45 20.74
N SER A 181 4.75 -1.64 19.75
CA SER A 181 3.82 -2.77 19.73
C SER A 181 4.40 -3.88 18.87
N ARG A 182 4.65 -5.04 19.51
CA ARG A 182 4.88 -6.31 18.81
C ARG A 182 3.50 -6.80 18.33
N TYR A 183 3.45 -7.61 17.29
CA TYR A 183 2.26 -8.20 16.64
C TYR A 183 1.68 -7.35 15.48
N ALA A 184 2.18 -7.64 14.27
CA ALA A 184 1.51 -7.31 13.01
C ALA A 184 0.33 -8.27 12.78
N CYS A 185 -0.72 -7.79 12.10
CA CYS A 185 -1.83 -8.63 11.64
C CYS A 185 -1.39 -9.43 10.41
N MET A 186 -0.90 -10.64 10.64
CA MET A 186 -0.66 -11.62 9.57
C MET A 186 -1.86 -12.57 9.48
N PRO A 187 -2.26 -13.00 8.27
CA PRO A 187 -3.24 -14.06 8.11
C PRO A 187 -2.77 -15.39 8.72
#